data_AF-A0A2T8RDN9-F1
#
_entry.id   AF-A0A2T8RDN9-F1
#
_cell.length_a   1.000
_cell.length_b   1.000
_cell.length_c   1.000
_cell.angle_alpha   90.00
_cell.angle_beta   90.00
_cell.angle_gamma   90.00
#
_symmetry.space_group_name_H-M   'P 1'
#
loop_
_entity.id
_entity.type
_entity.pdbx_description
1 polymer ?
#
loop_
_entity_poly.entity_id
_entity_poly.type
_entity_poly.pdbx_seq_one_letter_code
_entity_poly.pdbx_strand_id
1 'polypeptide(L)'
;MKRAFIMVLDSFGIGATEDADRFGDVGSDTLGHIAEACAKGEADNGRKGPLNLPNLTRLGLVKAHEGSTGKIAAGMDGNADVIGAYAWAHELSSGKDTPSGHWEIAGVPVLFDWGYFSDHENSFPQELLDKLVKRANLPGYLGNCHSSGTVILDQLGEEHMKTGKPIFYTSADSVFQIACHEETFGLDKLYELCEIAREELTEGGYNIGRVIARPFIGDKAGNFQRTGNRHDLAVEPPAPTVLQKLVDEKQGHVVSVGKIADIYANCGITKKVKATGLDALFDATLKEMKEAGDKTIVFTNFVDFDSSWGHRRDIAGYAAGLELFDRRLPELMELVGEDDILILTADHGCDPSWTGTDHTREHIPVLIYGPKVKPGSLGHRETFADIGQTLATYFGTSPMDYGKNML
;
A
#
# COMPACT_ATOMS: atom_id res chain seq x y z
N MET A 1 -6.26 4.14 -28.56
CA MET A 1 -7.03 4.11 -27.28
C MET A 1 -6.00 4.23 -26.18
N LYS A 2 -6.08 5.20 -25.29
CA LYS A 2 -5.08 5.38 -24.24
C LYS A 2 -5.56 4.74 -22.94
N ARG A 3 -4.94 3.64 -22.53
CA ARG A 3 -5.13 3.03 -21.21
C ARG A 3 -3.82 3.00 -20.46
N ALA A 4 -3.89 3.06 -19.14
CA ALA A 4 -2.74 2.89 -18.28
C ALA A 4 -3.06 1.81 -17.23
N PHE A 5 -2.11 0.92 -17.02
CA PHE A 5 -2.22 -0.19 -16.07
C PHE A 5 -1.13 -0.01 -15.03
N ILE A 6 -1.51 0.25 -13.78
CA ILE A 6 -0.58 0.51 -12.69
C ILE A 6 -0.63 -0.65 -11.71
N MET A 7 0.49 -1.37 -11.58
CA MET A 7 0.66 -2.52 -10.70
C MET A 7 1.62 -2.13 -9.58
N VAL A 8 1.08 -1.87 -8.39
CA VAL A 8 1.91 -1.68 -7.19
C VAL A 8 2.10 -3.03 -6.53
N LEU A 9 3.34 -3.51 -6.52
CA LEU A 9 3.79 -4.63 -5.72
C LEU A 9 4.14 -4.05 -4.34
N ASP A 10 3.11 -3.95 -3.50
CA ASP A 10 3.15 -3.29 -2.18
C ASP A 10 4.40 -3.68 -1.40
N SER A 11 5.15 -2.71 -0.86
CA SER A 11 6.41 -2.89 -0.14
C SER A 11 7.64 -3.46 -0.90
N PHE A 12 7.60 -3.63 -2.22
CA PHE A 12 8.71 -4.24 -2.97
C PHE A 12 9.84 -3.24 -3.29
N GLY A 13 10.54 -2.79 -2.25
CA GLY A 13 11.70 -1.91 -2.33
C GLY A 13 12.93 -2.53 -3.01
N ILE A 14 13.83 -1.68 -3.49
CA ILE A 14 15.07 -2.07 -4.18
C ILE A 14 16.31 -1.37 -3.60
N GLY A 15 16.36 -1.22 -2.27
CA GLY A 15 17.52 -0.70 -1.56
C GLY A 15 17.27 0.66 -0.88
N ALA A 16 17.86 0.84 0.29
CA ALA A 16 17.74 2.02 1.13
C ALA A 16 18.01 3.33 0.36
N THR A 17 17.17 4.34 0.63
CA THR A 17 17.40 5.71 0.16
C THR A 17 18.47 6.41 0.99
N GLU A 18 18.91 7.57 0.53
CA GLU A 18 19.86 8.44 1.21
C GLU A 18 19.36 8.92 2.57
N ASP A 19 18.03 9.03 2.75
CA ASP A 19 17.40 9.53 3.97
C ASP A 19 16.91 8.40 4.92
N ALA A 20 17.29 7.15 4.65
CA ALA A 20 16.90 5.99 5.46
C ALA A 20 17.40 6.05 6.92
N ASP A 21 18.43 6.86 7.21
CA ASP A 21 18.94 7.08 8.57
C ASP A 21 17.91 7.72 9.50
N ARG A 22 17.05 8.61 8.96
CA ARG A 22 15.94 9.24 9.69
C ARG A 22 14.90 8.22 10.18
N PHE A 23 14.82 7.07 9.52
CA PHE A 23 13.87 6.00 9.81
C PHE A 23 14.51 4.78 10.49
N GLY A 24 15.83 4.78 10.68
CA GLY A 24 16.57 3.64 11.22
C GLY A 24 16.74 2.48 10.21
N ASP A 25 16.63 2.76 8.91
CA ASP A 25 16.55 1.78 7.84
C ASP A 25 17.82 1.69 6.98
N VAL A 26 18.94 2.23 7.47
CA VAL A 26 20.24 2.24 6.77
C VAL A 26 20.70 0.82 6.46
N GLY A 27 20.70 0.47 5.18
CA GLY A 27 21.12 -0.84 4.69
C GLY A 27 19.98 -1.81 4.41
N SER A 28 18.71 -1.40 4.58
CA SER A 28 17.58 -2.17 4.08
C SER A 28 17.67 -2.36 2.56
N ASP A 29 17.34 -3.55 2.08
CA ASP A 29 17.33 -3.88 0.65
C ASP A 29 16.39 -5.06 0.43
N THR A 30 15.10 -4.77 0.24
CA THR A 30 14.05 -5.79 0.14
C THR A 30 14.36 -6.79 -0.96
N LEU A 31 14.56 -6.35 -2.21
CA LEU A 31 14.93 -7.24 -3.31
C LEU A 31 16.28 -7.94 -3.05
N GLY A 32 17.31 -7.18 -2.65
CA GLY A 32 18.66 -7.70 -2.51
C GLY A 32 18.77 -8.79 -1.45
N HIS A 33 18.19 -8.60 -0.27
CA HIS A 33 18.22 -9.57 0.81
C HIS A 33 17.33 -10.79 0.53
N ILE A 34 16.18 -10.62 -0.12
CA ILE A 34 15.40 -11.76 -0.61
C ILE A 34 16.25 -12.58 -1.58
N ALA A 35 16.85 -11.95 -2.59
CA ALA A 35 17.68 -12.63 -3.58
C ALA A 35 18.90 -13.33 -2.95
N GLU A 36 19.56 -12.70 -1.98
CA GLU A 36 20.69 -13.26 -1.25
C GLU A 36 20.30 -14.52 -0.45
N ALA A 37 19.21 -14.45 0.33
CA ALA A 37 18.71 -15.60 1.08
C ALA A 37 18.30 -16.76 0.15
N CYS A 38 17.69 -16.45 -0.99
CA CYS A 38 17.35 -17.44 -2.02
C CYS A 38 18.62 -18.10 -2.60
N ALA A 39 19.64 -17.32 -2.96
CA ALA A 39 20.88 -17.84 -3.51
C ALA A 39 21.67 -18.72 -2.52
N LYS A 40 21.56 -18.44 -1.21
CA LYS A 40 22.14 -19.25 -0.14
C LYS A 40 21.32 -20.50 0.21
N GLY A 41 20.11 -20.64 -0.33
CA GLY A 41 19.17 -21.72 0.01
C GLY A 41 18.48 -21.56 1.37
N GLU A 42 18.60 -20.39 2.00
CA GLU A 42 17.97 -20.06 3.29
C GLU A 42 16.45 -19.88 3.14
N ALA A 43 15.99 -19.58 1.92
CA ALA A 43 14.58 -19.43 1.56
C ALA A 43 14.00 -20.67 0.85
N ASP A 44 14.63 -21.86 0.97
CA ASP A 44 14.16 -23.12 0.36
C ASP A 44 12.98 -23.76 1.15
N ASN A 45 11.90 -22.99 1.34
CA ASN A 45 10.67 -23.44 2.00
C ASN A 45 9.46 -23.12 1.11
N GLY A 46 8.82 -24.13 0.54
CA GLY A 46 7.75 -23.95 -0.46
C GLY A 46 8.22 -23.47 -1.84
N ARG A 47 9.51 -23.11 -1.96
CA ARG A 47 10.25 -22.78 -3.18
C ARG A 47 11.68 -23.35 -3.10
N LYS A 48 12.48 -23.22 -4.16
CA LYS A 48 13.87 -23.71 -4.15
C LYS A 48 14.79 -22.93 -5.10
N GLY A 49 16.01 -22.66 -4.64
CA GLY A 49 17.10 -22.10 -5.45
C GLY A 49 17.12 -20.57 -5.52
N PRO A 50 17.93 -19.99 -6.40
CA PRO A 50 18.00 -18.55 -6.60
C PRO A 50 16.64 -17.94 -6.95
N LEU A 51 16.43 -16.67 -6.59
CA LEU A 51 15.21 -15.94 -6.91
C LEU A 51 15.05 -15.83 -8.43
N ASN A 52 13.94 -16.34 -8.97
CA ASN A 52 13.74 -16.45 -10.41
C ASN A 52 12.65 -15.50 -10.93
N LEU A 53 13.05 -14.32 -11.41
CA LEU A 53 12.14 -13.28 -11.94
C LEU A 53 12.50 -12.88 -13.39
N PRO A 54 12.47 -13.81 -14.36
CA PRO A 54 12.93 -13.54 -15.72
C PRO A 54 12.15 -12.42 -16.43
N ASN A 55 10.85 -12.27 -16.16
CA ASN A 55 10.04 -11.28 -16.87
C ASN A 55 10.28 -9.86 -16.33
N LEU A 56 10.27 -9.67 -15.00
CA LEU A 56 10.63 -8.42 -14.34
C LEU A 56 12.08 -8.03 -14.64
N THR A 57 12.99 -9.02 -14.72
CA THR A 57 14.39 -8.80 -15.12
C THR A 57 14.47 -8.21 -16.53
N ARG A 58 13.70 -8.75 -17.49
CA ARG A 58 13.59 -8.18 -18.85
C ARG A 58 12.92 -6.81 -18.86
N LEU A 59 12.02 -6.51 -17.93
CA LEU A 59 11.45 -5.16 -17.79
C LEU A 59 12.43 -4.14 -17.19
N GLY A 60 13.58 -4.60 -16.67
CA GLY A 60 14.65 -3.76 -16.16
C GLY A 60 14.79 -3.75 -14.64
N LEU A 61 14.11 -4.63 -13.90
CA LEU A 61 14.16 -4.69 -12.43
C LEU A 61 15.60 -4.76 -11.89
N VAL A 62 16.40 -5.69 -12.42
CA VAL A 62 17.78 -5.89 -11.98
C VAL A 62 18.64 -4.65 -12.26
N LYS A 63 18.36 -3.94 -13.36
CA LYS A 63 19.05 -2.69 -13.70
C LYS A 63 18.61 -1.50 -12.84
N ALA A 64 17.35 -1.45 -12.42
CA ALA A 64 16.88 -0.47 -11.45
C ALA A 64 17.54 -0.69 -10.08
N HIS A 65 17.60 -1.94 -9.61
CA HIS A 65 18.31 -2.32 -8.38
C HIS A 65 19.81 -2.02 -8.46
N GLU A 66 20.46 -2.33 -9.59
CA GLU A 66 21.86 -1.97 -9.84
C GLU A 66 22.08 -0.45 -9.79
N GLY A 67 21.15 0.33 -10.31
CA GLY A 67 21.19 1.80 -10.23
C GLY A 67 21.01 2.33 -8.81
N SER A 68 20.11 1.73 -8.02
CA SER A 68 19.83 2.09 -6.63
C SER A 68 20.99 1.74 -5.69
N THR A 69 21.53 0.52 -5.79
CA THR A 69 22.45 -0.05 -4.79
C THR A 69 23.91 -0.12 -5.25
N GLY A 70 24.17 0.06 -6.55
CA GLY A 70 25.47 -0.18 -7.18
C GLY A 70 25.85 -1.66 -7.28
N LYS A 71 24.91 -2.59 -7.05
CA LYS A 71 25.15 -4.04 -7.04
C LYS A 71 24.08 -4.78 -7.82
N ILE A 72 24.43 -5.93 -8.38
CA ILE A 72 23.46 -6.86 -8.95
C ILE A 72 22.99 -7.80 -7.84
N ALA A 73 21.68 -7.89 -7.61
CA ALA A 73 21.08 -8.83 -6.66
C ALA A 73 21.54 -10.28 -6.90
N ALA A 74 21.81 -11.00 -5.81
CA ALA A 74 22.45 -12.31 -5.88
C ALA A 74 21.64 -13.33 -6.69
N GLY A 75 22.30 -14.01 -7.64
CA GLY A 75 21.66 -15.04 -8.46
C GLY A 75 20.77 -14.53 -9.59
N MET A 76 20.63 -13.21 -9.77
CA MET A 76 19.85 -12.61 -10.85
C MET A 76 20.72 -12.27 -12.08
N ASP A 77 20.09 -12.17 -13.25
CA ASP A 77 20.77 -11.87 -14.51
C ASP A 77 20.87 -10.35 -14.78
N GLY A 78 22.07 -9.79 -14.56
CA GLY A 78 22.36 -8.39 -14.87
C GLY A 78 22.60 -8.09 -16.36
N ASN A 79 22.54 -9.07 -17.26
CA ASN A 79 22.79 -8.91 -18.70
C ASN A 79 21.56 -9.22 -19.57
N ALA A 80 20.38 -9.35 -18.97
CA ALA A 80 19.16 -9.62 -19.71
C ALA A 80 18.84 -8.53 -20.74
N ASP A 81 18.24 -8.94 -21.86
CA ASP A 81 17.72 -8.03 -22.88
C ASP A 81 16.54 -7.23 -22.32
N VAL A 82 16.77 -5.93 -22.13
CA VAL A 82 15.81 -5.02 -21.53
C VAL A 82 14.78 -4.57 -22.57
N ILE A 83 13.51 -4.85 -22.29
CA ILE A 83 12.37 -4.53 -23.15
C ILE A 83 11.47 -3.42 -22.58
N GLY A 84 11.74 -2.96 -21.36
CA GLY A 84 11.02 -1.87 -20.69
C GLY A 84 11.90 -0.64 -20.47
N ALA A 85 11.28 0.49 -20.18
CA ALA A 85 11.97 1.63 -19.58
C ALA A 85 12.02 1.43 -18.06
N TYR A 86 13.16 1.70 -17.42
CA TYR A 86 13.34 1.44 -15.99
C TYR A 86 13.99 2.60 -15.24
N ALA A 87 13.55 2.81 -14.01
CA ALA A 87 14.05 3.80 -13.08
C ALA A 87 14.08 3.23 -11.65
N TRP A 88 14.75 3.92 -10.74
CA TRP A 88 14.58 3.76 -9.30
C TRP A 88 14.21 5.13 -8.74
N ALA A 89 13.15 5.18 -7.94
CA ALA A 89 12.60 6.43 -7.45
C ALA A 89 12.77 6.55 -5.94
N HIS A 90 13.09 7.77 -5.51
CA HIS A 90 13.18 8.20 -4.13
C HIS A 90 11.81 8.74 -3.69
N GLU A 91 11.42 8.51 -2.44
CA GLU A 91 10.16 9.03 -1.89
C GLU A 91 10.39 10.45 -1.34
N LEU A 92 9.67 11.44 -1.87
CA LEU A 92 9.75 12.81 -1.39
C LEU A 92 8.95 13.02 -0.09
N SER A 93 7.91 12.21 0.11
CA SER A 93 7.02 12.26 1.26
C SER A 93 7.78 12.04 2.57
N SER A 94 7.31 12.66 3.65
CA SER A 94 8.00 12.63 4.95
C SER A 94 7.84 11.31 5.71
N GLY A 95 6.80 10.52 5.39
CA GLY A 95 6.57 9.18 5.93
C GLY A 95 6.97 8.08 4.94
N LYS A 96 6.91 6.83 5.40
CA LYS A 96 7.15 5.59 4.63
C LYS A 96 5.93 4.64 4.65
N ASP A 97 4.76 5.21 4.87
CA ASP A 97 3.47 4.51 4.96
C ASP A 97 2.79 4.41 3.59
N THR A 98 1.96 3.38 3.41
CA THR A 98 1.23 3.11 2.16
C THR A 98 0.49 4.34 1.59
N PRO A 99 -0.29 5.14 2.35
CA PRO A 99 -0.87 6.38 1.83
C PRO A 99 0.15 7.35 1.24
N SER A 100 1.24 7.65 1.95
CA SER A 100 2.29 8.56 1.48
C SER A 100 2.85 8.14 0.12
N GLY A 101 3.29 6.88 0.02
CA GLY A 101 3.87 6.34 -1.20
C GLY A 101 2.87 6.33 -2.37
N HIS A 102 1.64 5.85 -2.13
CA HIS A 102 0.61 5.83 -3.17
C HIS A 102 0.21 7.24 -3.63
N TRP A 103 -0.06 8.16 -2.72
CA TRP A 103 -0.46 9.52 -3.10
C TRP A 103 0.65 10.22 -3.88
N GLU A 104 1.91 9.98 -3.52
CA GLU A 104 3.04 10.46 -4.27
C GLU A 104 3.12 9.84 -5.66
N ILE A 105 2.94 8.53 -5.83
CA ILE A 105 2.82 7.87 -7.16
C ILE A 105 1.77 8.56 -8.03
N ALA A 106 0.66 9.01 -7.43
CA ALA A 106 -0.41 9.73 -8.12
C ALA A 106 -0.18 11.25 -8.25
N GLY A 107 1.02 11.72 -7.93
CA GLY A 107 1.51 13.09 -8.12
C GLY A 107 1.29 14.05 -6.94
N VAL A 108 1.00 13.52 -5.75
CA VAL A 108 0.66 14.31 -4.54
C VAL A 108 1.48 13.82 -3.35
N PRO A 109 2.76 14.24 -3.22
CA PRO A 109 3.59 13.88 -2.07
C PRO A 109 3.01 14.42 -0.75
N VAL A 110 3.19 13.65 0.32
CA VAL A 110 2.82 14.02 1.69
C VAL A 110 4.00 14.72 2.35
N LEU A 111 3.95 16.06 2.40
CA LEU A 111 5.02 16.90 2.95
C LEU A 111 4.79 17.30 4.42
N PHE A 112 3.93 16.56 5.12
CA PHE A 112 3.58 16.79 6.52
C PHE A 112 3.70 15.50 7.31
N ASP A 113 3.98 15.60 8.60
CA ASP A 113 4.09 14.42 9.44
C ASP A 113 2.70 13.93 9.87
N TRP A 114 2.46 12.62 9.70
CA TRP A 114 1.31 11.96 10.30
C TRP A 114 1.38 12.03 11.83
N GLY A 115 0.23 12.08 12.47
CA GLY A 115 0.16 11.86 13.90
C GLY A 115 0.24 10.38 14.22
N TYR A 116 0.93 10.05 15.32
CA TYR A 116 1.01 8.69 15.84
C TYR A 116 0.70 8.73 17.33
N PHE A 117 0.01 7.70 17.80
CA PHE A 117 -0.19 7.47 19.22
C PHE A 117 0.95 6.57 19.70
N SER A 118 2.08 7.11 20.14
CA SER A 118 3.31 6.34 20.41
C SER A 118 3.29 5.55 21.72
N ASP A 119 2.52 6.01 22.72
CA ASP A 119 2.52 5.38 24.04
C ASP A 119 1.78 4.05 23.99
N HIS A 120 2.40 2.97 24.48
CA HIS A 120 1.80 1.63 24.46
C HIS A 120 0.61 1.48 25.42
N GLU A 121 0.61 2.25 26.50
CA GLU A 121 -0.48 2.35 27.48
C GLU A 121 -0.94 3.80 27.57
N ASN A 122 -2.24 4.02 27.71
CA ASN A 122 -2.84 5.35 27.64
C ASN A 122 -2.52 6.09 26.32
N SER A 123 -2.56 5.35 25.21
CA SER A 123 -2.13 5.79 23.89
C SER A 123 -2.82 7.06 23.39
N PHE A 124 -4.08 7.28 23.77
CA PHE A 124 -4.88 8.40 23.29
C PHE A 124 -4.95 9.52 24.34
N PRO A 125 -4.83 10.78 23.93
CA PRO A 125 -5.03 11.92 24.81
C PRO A 125 -6.41 11.91 25.47
N GLN A 126 -6.46 12.18 26.78
CA GLN A 126 -7.72 12.12 27.54
C GLN A 126 -8.78 13.08 27.00
N GLU A 127 -8.39 14.25 26.49
CA GLU A 127 -9.32 15.22 25.89
C GLU A 127 -10.07 14.63 24.69
N LEU A 128 -9.38 13.87 23.83
CA LEU A 128 -10.00 13.18 22.69
C LEU A 128 -11.02 12.16 23.19
N LEU A 129 -10.62 11.33 24.15
CA LEU A 129 -11.47 10.29 24.73
C LEU A 129 -12.74 10.87 25.38
N ASP A 130 -12.60 11.97 26.13
CA ASP A 130 -13.72 12.66 26.76
C ASP A 130 -14.70 13.24 25.73
N LYS A 131 -14.18 13.83 24.63
CA LYS A 131 -15.01 14.31 23.51
C LYS A 131 -15.77 13.17 22.85
N LEU A 132 -15.11 12.04 22.55
CA LEU A 132 -15.76 10.86 21.96
C LEU A 132 -16.87 10.32 22.87
N VAL A 133 -16.60 10.14 24.16
CA VAL A 133 -17.58 9.63 25.12
C VAL A 133 -18.80 10.55 25.19
N LYS A 134 -18.57 11.86 25.26
CA LYS A 134 -19.65 12.85 25.34
C LYS A 134 -20.45 12.92 24.04
N ARG A 135 -19.78 13.00 22.89
CA ARG A 135 -20.39 13.26 21.59
C ARG A 135 -21.14 12.05 21.04
N ALA A 136 -20.58 10.85 21.20
CA ALA A 136 -21.23 9.61 20.80
C ALA A 136 -22.12 9.00 21.91
N ASN A 137 -22.33 9.72 23.02
CA ASN A 137 -23.15 9.29 24.16
C ASN A 137 -22.81 7.87 24.65
N LEU A 138 -21.51 7.62 24.88
CA LEU A 138 -20.99 6.32 25.27
C LEU A 138 -21.04 6.13 26.79
N PRO A 139 -21.21 4.89 27.29
CA PRO A 139 -21.09 4.57 28.72
C PRO A 139 -19.63 4.63 29.25
N GLY A 140 -18.68 5.01 28.39
CA GLY A 140 -17.23 4.97 28.61
C GLY A 140 -16.52 4.27 27.45
N TYR A 141 -15.25 3.89 27.63
CA TYR A 141 -14.45 3.12 26.68
C TYR A 141 -13.61 2.07 27.42
N LEU A 142 -13.08 1.10 26.66
CA LEU A 142 -12.10 0.11 27.08
C LEU A 142 -10.84 0.22 26.20
N GLY A 143 -9.73 -0.38 26.63
CA GLY A 143 -8.47 -0.41 25.87
C GLY A 143 -7.59 0.80 26.17
N ASN A 144 -7.55 1.77 25.26
CA ASN A 144 -6.62 2.90 25.28
C ASN A 144 -5.14 2.45 25.28
N CYS A 145 -4.80 1.56 24.34
CA CYS A 145 -3.49 0.93 24.25
C CYS A 145 -3.10 0.55 22.82
N HIS A 146 -1.83 0.18 22.65
CA HIS A 146 -1.37 -0.61 21.51
C HIS A 146 -1.77 -2.07 21.67
N SER A 147 -2.40 -2.65 20.65
CA SER A 147 -2.68 -4.08 20.67
C SER A 147 -2.96 -4.65 19.28
N SER A 148 -2.78 -5.97 19.13
CA SER A 148 -3.30 -6.66 17.96
C SER A 148 -4.81 -6.86 18.09
N GLY A 149 -5.51 -6.88 16.95
CA GLY A 149 -6.96 -7.06 16.93
C GLY A 149 -7.41 -8.39 17.54
N THR A 150 -6.60 -9.45 17.52
CA THR A 150 -6.96 -10.72 18.16
C THR A 150 -6.79 -10.64 19.67
N VAL A 151 -5.66 -10.10 20.13
CA VAL A 151 -5.34 -10.00 21.56
C VAL A 151 -6.34 -9.09 22.28
N ILE A 152 -6.67 -7.92 21.71
CA ILE A 152 -7.56 -6.97 22.37
C ILE A 152 -8.99 -7.51 22.51
N LEU A 153 -9.45 -8.32 21.55
CA LEU A 153 -10.78 -8.95 21.59
C LEU A 153 -10.83 -10.03 22.66
N ASP A 154 -9.81 -10.89 22.75
CA ASP A 154 -9.75 -11.90 23.79
C ASP A 154 -9.66 -11.30 25.19
N GLN A 155 -8.98 -10.15 25.32
CA GLN A 155 -8.85 -9.45 26.61
C GLN A 155 -10.10 -8.70 27.03
N LEU A 156 -10.77 -7.99 26.10
CA LEU A 156 -11.79 -6.98 26.44
C LEU A 156 -13.18 -7.25 25.83
N GLY A 157 -13.32 -8.24 24.95
CA GLY A 157 -14.57 -8.51 24.22
C GLY A 157 -15.74 -8.85 25.13
N GLU A 158 -15.53 -9.67 26.16
CA GLU A 158 -16.60 -10.00 27.11
C GLU A 158 -17.02 -8.81 27.97
N GLU A 159 -16.08 -7.96 28.39
CA GLU A 159 -16.40 -6.75 29.15
C GLU A 159 -17.13 -5.72 28.27
N HIS A 160 -16.71 -5.58 27.01
CA HIS A 160 -17.41 -4.79 26.02
C HIS A 160 -18.88 -5.25 25.88
N MET A 161 -19.11 -6.54 25.70
CA MET A 161 -20.47 -7.08 25.56
C MET A 161 -21.34 -6.85 26.81
N LYS A 162 -20.75 -6.92 28.01
CA LYS A 162 -21.46 -6.70 29.29
C LYS A 162 -21.78 -5.22 29.56
N THR A 163 -20.88 -4.32 29.17
CA THR A 163 -20.95 -2.89 29.55
C THR A 163 -21.44 -1.97 28.43
N GLY A 164 -21.36 -2.42 27.18
CA GLY A 164 -21.61 -1.59 25.99
C GLY A 164 -20.54 -0.54 25.70
N LYS A 165 -19.39 -0.56 26.41
CA LYS A 165 -18.28 0.37 26.17
C LYS A 165 -17.46 -0.07 24.95
N PRO A 166 -17.31 0.74 23.89
CA PRO A 166 -16.47 0.38 22.75
C PRO A 166 -15.00 0.19 23.16
N ILE A 167 -14.28 -0.64 22.41
CA ILE A 167 -12.85 -0.89 22.64
C ILE A 167 -12.05 0.00 21.69
N PHE A 168 -11.27 0.93 22.24
CA PHE A 168 -10.37 1.79 21.48
C PHE A 168 -8.94 1.26 21.58
N TYR A 169 -8.27 1.12 20.44
CA TYR A 169 -6.86 0.68 20.40
C TYR A 169 -6.16 1.18 19.14
N THR A 170 -4.84 1.16 19.16
CA THR A 170 -3.98 1.61 18.06
C THR A 170 -2.89 0.58 17.76
N SER A 171 -2.00 0.89 16.82
CA SER A 171 -0.85 0.07 16.41
C SER A 171 0.33 0.98 16.06
N ALA A 172 1.39 0.44 15.47
CA ALA A 172 2.52 1.22 14.99
C ALA A 172 2.11 2.25 13.92
N ASP A 173 1.12 1.93 13.08
CA ASP A 173 0.58 2.84 12.06
C ASP A 173 -0.19 4.03 12.65
N SER A 174 -0.34 5.08 11.84
CA SER A 174 -1.22 6.22 12.10
C SER A 174 -2.71 5.85 12.02
N VAL A 175 -3.21 5.13 13.02
CA VAL A 175 -4.59 4.61 13.05
C VAL A 175 -5.26 4.74 14.41
N PHE A 176 -6.59 4.95 14.39
CA PHE A 176 -7.47 4.81 15.54
C PHE A 176 -8.48 3.69 15.27
N GLN A 177 -8.46 2.61 16.05
CA GLN A 177 -9.30 1.43 15.80
C GLN A 177 -10.37 1.30 16.86
N ILE A 178 -11.59 0.98 16.41
CA ILE A 178 -12.77 0.84 17.28
C ILE A 178 -13.36 -0.54 17.09
N ALA A 179 -13.23 -1.40 18.11
CA ALA A 179 -13.81 -2.73 18.11
C ALA A 179 -15.12 -2.79 18.91
N CYS A 180 -16.15 -3.35 18.28
CA CYS A 180 -17.48 -3.54 18.88
C CYS A 180 -18.13 -4.84 18.39
N HIS A 181 -18.85 -5.51 19.28
CA HIS A 181 -19.56 -6.74 18.96
C HIS A 181 -20.85 -6.43 18.20
N GLU A 182 -21.10 -7.10 17.08
CA GLU A 182 -22.17 -6.73 16.15
C GLU A 182 -23.57 -6.81 16.79
N GLU A 183 -23.82 -7.84 17.62
CA GLU A 183 -25.16 -8.06 18.21
C GLU A 183 -25.44 -7.16 19.42
N THR A 184 -24.41 -6.82 20.21
CA THR A 184 -24.62 -6.10 21.49
C THR A 184 -24.44 -4.60 21.34
N PHE A 185 -23.64 -4.14 20.37
CA PHE A 185 -23.41 -2.72 20.09
C PHE A 185 -24.13 -2.23 18.82
N GLY A 186 -24.19 -3.06 17.79
CA GLY A 186 -24.78 -2.72 16.49
C GLY A 186 -23.80 -2.09 15.50
N LEU A 187 -23.86 -2.52 14.23
CA LEU A 187 -22.98 -2.03 13.17
C LEU A 187 -23.18 -0.54 12.85
N ASP A 188 -24.42 -0.09 12.71
CA ASP A 188 -24.70 1.31 12.36
C ASP A 188 -24.16 2.27 13.42
N LYS A 189 -24.27 1.88 14.69
CA LYS A 189 -23.74 2.64 15.83
C LYS A 189 -22.21 2.65 15.85
N LEU A 190 -21.58 1.55 15.46
CA LEU A 190 -20.12 1.48 15.31
C LEU A 190 -19.65 2.43 14.19
N TYR A 191 -20.34 2.45 13.04
CA TYR A 191 -19.98 3.33 11.94
C TYR A 191 -20.19 4.81 12.31
N GLU A 192 -21.31 5.16 12.93
CA GLU A 192 -21.54 6.52 13.45
C GLU A 192 -20.43 6.96 14.42
N LEU A 193 -20.02 6.06 15.33
CA LEU A 193 -18.90 6.32 16.24
C LEU A 193 -17.58 6.51 15.51
N CYS A 194 -17.33 5.76 14.42
CA CYS A 194 -16.12 5.94 13.61
C CYS A 194 -16.12 7.29 12.89
N GLU A 195 -17.25 7.75 12.36
CA GLU A 195 -17.38 9.08 11.75
C GLU A 195 -17.11 10.19 12.76
N ILE A 196 -17.71 10.09 13.95
CA ILE A 196 -17.44 11.02 15.05
C ILE A 196 -15.95 11.03 15.40
N ALA A 197 -15.33 9.85 15.51
CA ALA A 197 -13.89 9.77 15.78
C ALA A 197 -13.04 10.39 14.67
N ARG A 198 -13.43 10.21 13.40
CA ARG A 198 -12.74 10.81 12.27
C ARG A 198 -12.80 12.34 12.32
N GLU A 199 -13.96 12.90 12.63
CA GLU A 199 -14.14 14.34 12.76
C GLU A 199 -13.33 14.91 13.93
N GLU A 200 -13.42 14.32 15.12
CA GLU A 200 -12.66 14.77 16.31
C GLU A 200 -11.14 14.69 16.10
N LEU A 201 -10.65 13.64 15.42
CA LEU A 201 -9.24 13.51 15.09
C LEU A 201 -8.77 14.59 14.11
N THR A 202 -9.64 15.03 13.22
CA THR A 202 -9.34 16.06 12.21
C THR A 202 -9.40 17.45 12.83
N GLU A 203 -10.48 17.78 13.53
CA GLU A 203 -10.67 19.08 14.21
C GLU A 203 -9.65 19.31 15.32
N GLY A 204 -9.24 18.23 16.01
CA GLY A 204 -8.21 18.27 17.03
C GLY A 204 -6.78 18.42 16.48
N GLY A 205 -6.60 18.38 15.15
CA GLY A 205 -5.28 18.51 14.51
C GLY A 205 -4.36 17.33 14.80
N TYR A 206 -4.92 16.15 15.15
CA TYR A 206 -4.11 14.96 15.46
C TYR A 206 -3.48 14.34 14.22
N ASN A 207 -3.98 14.68 13.02
CA ASN A 207 -3.48 14.18 11.75
C ASN A 207 -3.32 12.65 11.69
N ILE A 208 -4.29 11.92 12.22
CA ILE A 208 -4.30 10.44 12.16
C ILE A 208 -4.77 10.01 10.77
N GLY A 209 -4.06 9.08 10.12
CA GLY A 209 -4.31 8.67 8.74
C GLY A 209 -5.63 7.92 8.54
N ARG A 210 -6.02 7.02 9.46
CA ARG A 210 -7.29 6.27 9.35
C ARG A 210 -8.00 6.02 10.67
N VAL A 211 -9.33 6.04 10.62
CA VAL A 211 -10.19 5.43 11.64
C VAL A 211 -10.71 4.10 11.11
N ILE A 212 -10.64 3.02 11.90
CA ILE A 212 -10.99 1.67 11.44
C ILE A 212 -12.08 1.07 12.34
N ALA A 213 -13.24 0.79 11.75
CA ALA A 213 -14.29 -0.02 12.35
C ALA A 213 -13.87 -1.49 12.36
N ARG A 214 -13.87 -2.10 13.54
CA ARG A 214 -13.46 -3.49 13.79
C ARG A 214 -14.62 -4.29 14.40
N PRO A 215 -15.70 -4.54 13.64
CA PRO A 215 -16.78 -5.36 14.13
C PRO A 215 -16.31 -6.80 14.37
N PHE A 216 -16.86 -7.42 15.40
CA PHE A 216 -16.59 -8.81 15.72
C PHE A 216 -17.86 -9.55 16.19
N ILE A 217 -17.80 -10.87 16.08
CA ILE A 217 -18.81 -11.83 16.56
C ILE A 217 -18.17 -12.84 17.50
N GLY A 218 -18.98 -13.62 18.20
CA GLY A 218 -18.54 -14.68 19.11
C GLY A 218 -19.07 -14.44 20.52
N ASP A 219 -19.11 -15.50 21.33
CA ASP A 219 -19.80 -15.47 22.63
C ASP A 219 -18.87 -15.28 23.83
N LYS A 220 -17.56 -15.51 23.65
CA LYS A 220 -16.56 -15.48 24.74
C LYS A 220 -15.14 -15.35 24.22
N ALA A 221 -14.20 -15.07 25.14
CA ALA A 221 -12.77 -15.08 24.84
C ALA A 221 -12.31 -16.41 24.22
N GLY A 222 -11.43 -16.34 23.21
CA GLY A 222 -10.98 -17.46 22.39
C GLY A 222 -11.93 -17.85 21.26
N ASN A 223 -13.18 -17.35 21.27
CA ASN A 223 -14.17 -17.57 20.20
C ASN A 223 -14.45 -16.30 19.38
N PHE A 224 -13.90 -15.15 19.75
CA PHE A 224 -14.15 -13.90 19.04
C PHE A 224 -13.51 -13.88 17.65
N GLN A 225 -14.28 -13.42 16.66
CA GLN A 225 -13.85 -13.35 15.26
C GLN A 225 -14.23 -11.99 14.68
N ARG A 226 -13.24 -11.29 14.11
CA ARG A 226 -13.50 -10.07 13.33
C ARG A 226 -14.28 -10.43 12.07
N THR A 227 -15.22 -9.58 11.68
CA THR A 227 -16.06 -9.84 10.50
C THR A 227 -15.55 -9.11 9.26
N GLY A 228 -16.16 -9.44 8.11
CA GLY A 228 -15.96 -8.72 6.85
C GLY A 228 -16.61 -7.34 6.80
N ASN A 229 -17.37 -6.94 7.83
CA ASN A 229 -18.00 -5.62 7.94
C ASN A 229 -17.02 -4.52 8.39
N ARG A 230 -15.71 -4.78 8.29
CA ARG A 230 -14.68 -3.76 8.46
C ARG A 230 -14.96 -2.57 7.54
N HIS A 231 -14.86 -1.38 8.10
CA HIS A 231 -14.94 -0.11 7.37
C HIS A 231 -13.77 0.79 7.79
N ASP A 232 -13.15 1.45 6.82
CA ASP A 232 -11.98 2.29 7.03
C ASP A 232 -12.32 3.71 6.56
N LEU A 233 -12.18 4.70 7.44
CA LEU A 233 -12.33 6.12 7.15
C LEU A 233 -10.94 6.74 7.03
N ALA A 234 -10.47 6.85 5.80
CA ALA A 234 -9.17 7.43 5.48
C ALA A 234 -9.25 8.94 5.27
N VAL A 235 -8.14 9.63 5.54
CA VAL A 235 -7.95 11.02 5.12
C VAL A 235 -7.89 11.07 3.58
N GLU A 236 -8.47 12.12 2.99
CA GLU A 236 -8.38 12.34 1.55
C GLU A 236 -6.99 12.87 1.16
N PRO A 237 -6.49 12.57 -0.06
CA PRO A 237 -5.28 13.20 -0.57
C PRO A 237 -5.38 14.73 -0.48
N PRO A 238 -4.30 15.44 -0.10
CA PRO A 238 -4.35 16.89 0.18
C PRO A 238 -4.53 17.76 -1.09
N ALA A 239 -4.45 17.17 -2.28
CA ALA A 239 -4.67 17.81 -3.56
C ALA A 239 -5.23 16.82 -4.59
N PRO A 240 -5.84 17.29 -5.70
CA PRO A 240 -6.33 16.42 -6.76
C PRO A 240 -5.21 15.58 -7.39
N THR A 241 -5.29 14.26 -7.21
CA THR A 241 -4.37 13.29 -7.80
C THR A 241 -4.57 13.17 -9.31
N VAL A 242 -3.62 12.53 -10.02
CA VAL A 242 -3.79 12.22 -11.45
C VAL A 242 -5.04 11.38 -11.73
N LEU A 243 -5.47 10.55 -10.76
CA LEU A 243 -6.70 9.77 -10.84
C LEU A 243 -7.92 10.69 -10.91
N GLN A 244 -8.00 11.65 -9.98
CA GLN A 244 -9.08 12.64 -9.93
C GLN A 244 -9.08 13.51 -11.19
N LYS A 245 -7.90 13.99 -11.64
CA LYS A 245 -7.78 14.79 -12.86
C LYS A 245 -8.22 14.05 -14.12
N LEU A 246 -7.92 12.75 -14.23
CA LEU A 246 -8.37 11.95 -15.36
C LEU A 246 -9.91 11.92 -15.44
N VAL A 247 -10.57 11.72 -14.30
CA VAL A 247 -12.03 11.72 -14.21
C VAL A 247 -12.58 13.10 -14.55
N ASP A 248 -12.13 14.14 -13.85
CA ASP A 248 -12.74 15.47 -13.92
C ASP A 248 -12.45 16.20 -15.24
N GLU A 249 -11.22 16.10 -15.75
CA GLU A 249 -10.80 16.89 -16.91
C GLU A 249 -11.01 16.15 -18.23
N LYS A 250 -11.00 14.82 -18.21
CA LYS A 250 -11.05 13.99 -19.44
C LYS A 250 -12.27 13.12 -19.56
N GLN A 251 -13.14 13.11 -18.54
CA GLN A 251 -14.25 12.16 -18.42
C GLN A 251 -13.73 10.72 -18.52
N GLY A 252 -12.54 10.48 -17.97
CA GLY A 252 -11.91 9.18 -17.97
C GLY A 252 -12.44 8.28 -16.86
N HIS A 253 -11.90 7.07 -16.82
CA HIS A 253 -12.30 6.05 -15.87
C HIS A 253 -11.10 5.60 -15.04
N VAL A 254 -11.32 5.37 -13.75
CA VAL A 254 -10.34 4.79 -12.85
C VAL A 254 -10.97 3.58 -12.18
N VAL A 255 -10.41 2.42 -12.48
CA VAL A 255 -10.79 1.15 -11.89
C VAL A 255 -9.77 0.80 -10.82
N SER A 256 -10.20 0.85 -9.57
CA SER A 256 -9.40 0.40 -8.43
C SER A 256 -9.60 -1.10 -8.21
N VAL A 257 -8.52 -1.86 -8.09
CA VAL A 257 -8.54 -3.27 -7.71
C VAL A 257 -7.84 -3.44 -6.36
N GLY A 258 -8.49 -4.16 -5.44
CA GLY A 258 -7.97 -4.38 -4.09
C GLY A 258 -8.09 -3.14 -3.21
N LYS A 259 -6.96 -2.71 -2.64
CA LYS A 259 -6.90 -1.66 -1.61
C LYS A 259 -6.90 -0.21 -2.12
N ILE A 260 -6.73 0.00 -3.42
CA ILE A 260 -6.58 1.33 -4.03
C ILE A 260 -7.72 2.28 -3.62
N ALA A 261 -8.99 1.88 -3.72
CA ALA A 261 -10.09 2.77 -3.33
C ALA A 261 -10.04 3.20 -1.85
N ASP A 262 -9.60 2.32 -0.96
CA ASP A 262 -9.47 2.65 0.47
C ASP A 262 -8.29 3.61 0.70
N ILE A 263 -7.17 3.41 0.00
CA ILE A 263 -5.95 4.24 0.09
C ILE A 263 -6.20 5.67 -0.38
N TYR A 264 -7.00 5.87 -1.44
CA TYR A 264 -7.31 7.20 -1.97
C TYR A 264 -8.62 7.77 -1.43
N ALA A 265 -9.21 7.20 -0.37
CA ALA A 265 -10.51 7.61 0.18
C ALA A 265 -11.63 7.72 -0.90
N ASN A 266 -11.55 6.89 -1.95
CA ASN A 266 -12.38 6.91 -3.16
C ASN A 266 -12.22 8.15 -4.07
N CYS A 267 -11.32 9.09 -3.76
CA CYS A 267 -11.01 10.23 -4.62
C CYS A 267 -10.50 9.75 -6.00
N GLY A 268 -11.17 10.21 -7.06
CA GLY A 268 -10.85 9.87 -8.43
C GLY A 268 -11.20 8.44 -8.84
N ILE A 269 -11.95 7.67 -8.04
CA ILE A 269 -12.29 6.27 -8.35
C ILE A 269 -13.67 6.17 -8.98
N THR A 270 -13.77 5.62 -10.20
CA THR A 270 -15.05 5.43 -10.90
C THR A 270 -15.62 4.02 -10.77
N LYS A 271 -14.78 3.01 -10.51
CA LYS A 271 -15.19 1.62 -10.30
C LYS A 271 -14.32 0.98 -9.22
N LYS A 272 -14.95 0.41 -8.19
CA LYS A 272 -14.29 -0.35 -7.12
C LYS A 272 -14.44 -1.85 -7.30
N VAL A 273 -13.33 -2.56 -7.40
CA VAL A 273 -13.27 -4.03 -7.51
C VAL A 273 -12.56 -4.58 -6.29
N LYS A 274 -13.31 -5.33 -5.47
CA LYS A 274 -12.76 -6.01 -4.29
C LYS A 274 -12.15 -7.34 -4.73
N ALA A 275 -10.90 -7.57 -4.32
CA ALA A 275 -10.21 -8.85 -4.44
C ALA A 275 -9.22 -8.96 -3.27
N THR A 276 -8.95 -10.18 -2.83
CA THR A 276 -8.09 -10.47 -1.68
C THR A 276 -7.23 -11.68 -2.01
N GLY A 277 -5.93 -11.58 -1.74
CA GLY A 277 -4.96 -12.61 -2.11
C GLY A 277 -4.40 -12.36 -3.51
N LEU A 278 -3.12 -12.67 -3.66
CA LEU A 278 -2.33 -12.42 -4.88
C LEU A 278 -3.01 -12.91 -6.16
N ASP A 279 -3.50 -14.16 -6.19
CA ASP A 279 -4.17 -14.72 -7.37
C ASP A 279 -5.48 -14.00 -7.71
N ALA A 280 -6.32 -13.72 -6.71
CA ALA A 280 -7.60 -13.05 -6.95
C ALA A 280 -7.40 -11.59 -7.41
N LEU A 281 -6.38 -10.91 -6.87
CA LEU A 281 -5.98 -9.56 -7.32
C LEU A 281 -5.51 -9.60 -8.77
N PHE A 282 -4.71 -10.60 -9.14
CA PHE A 282 -4.21 -10.78 -10.51
C PHE A 282 -5.36 -11.09 -11.49
N ASP A 283 -6.25 -12.02 -11.13
CA ASP A 283 -7.40 -12.40 -11.95
C ASP A 283 -8.38 -11.24 -12.15
N ALA A 284 -8.65 -10.48 -11.08
CA ALA A 284 -9.45 -9.26 -11.16
C ALA A 284 -8.79 -8.23 -12.06
N THR A 285 -7.46 -8.04 -11.95
CA THR A 285 -6.71 -7.13 -12.82
C THR A 285 -6.84 -7.51 -14.29
N LEU A 286 -6.60 -8.78 -14.64
CA LEU A 286 -6.73 -9.26 -16.03
C LEU A 286 -8.14 -9.04 -16.59
N LYS A 287 -9.17 -9.26 -15.76
CA LYS A 287 -10.55 -9.00 -16.15
C LYS A 287 -10.76 -7.51 -16.44
N GLU A 288 -10.35 -6.64 -15.53
CA GLU A 288 -10.55 -5.20 -15.66
C GLU A 288 -9.71 -4.59 -16.80
N MET A 289 -8.52 -5.11 -17.08
CA MET A 289 -7.74 -4.73 -18.27
C MET A 289 -8.44 -5.08 -19.58
N LYS A 290 -9.16 -6.22 -19.63
CA LYS A 290 -9.95 -6.63 -20.81
C LYS A 290 -11.20 -5.77 -20.98
N GLU A 291 -11.81 -5.33 -19.88
CA GLU A 291 -13.00 -4.47 -19.89
C GLU A 291 -12.67 -2.97 -20.08
N ALA A 292 -11.43 -2.55 -19.82
CA ALA A 292 -11.00 -1.16 -19.87
C ALA A 292 -11.15 -0.56 -21.27
N GLY A 293 -11.93 0.52 -21.36
CA GLY A 293 -12.10 1.34 -22.56
C GLY A 293 -11.09 2.49 -22.64
N ASP A 294 -11.33 3.46 -23.54
CA ASP A 294 -10.45 4.62 -23.70
C ASP A 294 -10.38 5.48 -22.43
N LYS A 295 -9.23 6.13 -22.21
CA LYS A 295 -8.97 7.00 -21.06
C LYS A 295 -9.21 6.31 -19.72
N THR A 296 -8.74 5.07 -19.61
CA THR A 296 -8.92 4.26 -18.40
C THR A 296 -7.59 4.03 -17.70
N ILE A 297 -7.56 4.24 -16.37
CA ILE A 297 -6.55 3.69 -15.48
C ILE A 297 -7.13 2.44 -14.81
N VAL A 298 -6.44 1.30 -14.93
CA VAL A 298 -6.66 0.17 -14.01
C VAL A 298 -5.50 0.18 -13.03
N PHE A 299 -5.82 0.35 -11.75
CA PHE A 299 -4.84 0.48 -10.69
C PHE A 299 -5.06 -0.64 -9.67
N THR A 300 -4.08 -1.52 -9.56
CA THR A 300 -4.08 -2.64 -8.62
C THR A 300 -3.00 -2.45 -7.57
N ASN A 301 -3.37 -2.69 -6.30
CA ASN A 301 -2.41 -2.89 -5.23
C ASN A 301 -2.33 -4.40 -4.87
N PHE A 302 -1.14 -4.99 -5.02
CA PHE A 302 -0.82 -6.37 -4.64
C PHE A 302 -0.35 -6.46 -3.19
N VAL A 303 -1.27 -6.19 -2.26
CA VAL A 303 -1.01 -6.02 -0.81
C VAL A 303 -0.42 -7.24 -0.08
N ASP A 304 -0.47 -8.43 -0.68
CA ASP A 304 0.06 -9.65 -0.04
C ASP A 304 1.58 -9.56 0.21
N PHE A 305 2.31 -8.86 -0.66
CA PHE A 305 3.74 -8.62 -0.49
C PHE A 305 4.06 -8.00 0.87
N ASP A 306 3.37 -6.92 1.20
CA ASP A 306 3.52 -6.26 2.49
C ASP A 306 2.87 -7.05 3.64
N SER A 307 1.55 -7.29 3.55
CA SER A 307 0.74 -7.73 4.69
C SER A 307 0.89 -9.22 5.05
N SER A 308 1.20 -10.06 4.07
CA SER A 308 1.37 -11.50 4.28
C SER A 308 2.83 -11.88 4.53
N TRP A 309 3.79 -11.16 3.98
CA TRP A 309 5.20 -11.56 4.01
C TRP A 309 6.17 -10.51 4.55
N GLY A 310 6.09 -9.25 4.10
CA GLY A 310 6.99 -8.16 4.54
C GLY A 310 6.95 -7.94 6.04
N HIS A 311 5.80 -7.51 6.57
CA HIS A 311 5.61 -7.28 8.01
C HIS A 311 5.82 -8.54 8.86
N ARG A 312 5.63 -9.73 8.28
CA ARG A 312 5.82 -11.02 8.95
C ARG A 312 7.25 -11.53 8.89
N ARG A 313 8.15 -10.82 8.20
CA ARG A 313 9.54 -11.20 8.00
C ARG A 313 9.68 -12.60 7.39
N ASP A 314 8.79 -12.93 6.46
CA ASP A 314 8.75 -14.22 5.76
C ASP A 314 9.40 -14.12 4.38
N ILE A 315 10.72 -14.29 4.37
CA ILE A 315 11.54 -14.21 3.14
C ILE A 315 11.10 -15.23 2.09
N ALA A 316 10.83 -16.48 2.51
CA ALA A 316 10.49 -17.56 1.59
C ALA A 316 9.11 -17.36 0.95
N GLY A 317 8.13 -16.92 1.75
CA GLY A 317 6.81 -16.53 1.27
C GLY A 317 6.87 -15.36 0.28
N TYR A 318 7.62 -14.30 0.61
CA TYR A 318 7.79 -13.13 -0.26
C TYR A 318 8.40 -13.52 -1.61
N ALA A 319 9.49 -14.29 -1.60
CA ALA A 319 10.13 -14.79 -2.81
C ALA A 319 9.19 -15.65 -3.67
N ALA A 320 8.43 -16.56 -3.05
CA ALA A 320 7.48 -17.41 -3.77
C ALA A 320 6.34 -16.59 -4.38
N GLY A 321 5.86 -15.56 -3.68
CA GLY A 321 4.88 -14.60 -4.20
C GLY A 321 5.41 -13.85 -5.43
N LEU A 322 6.67 -13.37 -5.38
CA LEU A 322 7.30 -12.68 -6.51
C LEU A 322 7.45 -13.62 -7.72
N GLU A 323 7.89 -14.85 -7.50
CA GLU A 323 8.02 -15.87 -8.56
C GLU A 323 6.66 -16.26 -9.16
N LEU A 324 5.59 -16.26 -8.36
CA LEU A 324 4.22 -16.45 -8.86
C LEU A 324 3.78 -15.27 -9.71
N PHE A 325 3.96 -14.04 -9.24
CA PHE A 325 3.62 -12.83 -9.99
C PHE A 325 4.39 -12.76 -11.32
N ASP A 326 5.71 -12.98 -11.28
CA ASP A 326 6.58 -12.92 -12.47
C ASP A 326 6.18 -13.97 -13.51
N ARG A 327 5.82 -15.19 -13.09
CA ARG A 327 5.35 -16.24 -14.00
C ARG A 327 4.05 -15.86 -14.71
N ARG A 328 3.18 -15.08 -14.07
CA ARG A 328 1.91 -14.61 -14.62
C ARG A 328 2.01 -13.28 -15.37
N LEU A 329 3.09 -12.52 -15.18
CA LEU A 329 3.32 -11.22 -15.84
C LEU A 329 3.11 -11.24 -17.37
N PRO A 330 3.48 -12.29 -18.13
CA PRO A 330 3.17 -12.36 -19.56
C PRO A 330 1.67 -12.20 -19.88
N GLU A 331 0.77 -12.68 -19.02
CA GLU A 331 -0.69 -12.52 -19.20
C GLU A 331 -1.11 -11.05 -19.18
N LEU A 332 -0.46 -10.20 -18.37
CA LEU A 332 -0.70 -8.75 -18.35
C LEU A 332 -0.12 -8.10 -19.61
N MET A 333 1.11 -8.47 -19.97
CA MET A 333 1.82 -7.90 -21.11
C MET A 333 1.10 -8.15 -22.43
N GLU A 334 0.48 -9.32 -22.61
CA GLU A 334 -0.33 -9.65 -23.80
C GLU A 334 -1.57 -8.76 -23.96
N LEU A 335 -2.06 -8.13 -22.89
CA LEU A 335 -3.23 -7.24 -22.93
C LEU A 335 -2.86 -5.77 -23.21
N VAL A 336 -1.57 -5.43 -23.25
CA VAL A 336 -1.09 -4.08 -23.54
C VAL A 336 -1.24 -3.81 -25.04
N GLY A 337 -2.13 -2.88 -25.39
CA GLY A 337 -2.39 -2.46 -26.77
C GLY A 337 -1.36 -1.46 -27.28
N GLU A 338 -1.48 -1.08 -28.56
CA GLU A 338 -0.52 -0.22 -29.28
C GLU A 338 -0.21 1.12 -28.59
N ASP A 339 -1.22 1.72 -27.97
CA ASP A 339 -1.15 3.02 -27.33
C ASP A 339 -1.01 2.93 -25.81
N ASP A 340 -1.13 1.74 -25.21
CA ASP A 340 -1.21 1.57 -23.76
C ASP A 340 0.16 1.64 -23.08
N ILE A 341 0.13 1.90 -21.77
CA ILE A 341 1.29 1.77 -20.89
C ILE A 341 0.97 0.87 -19.70
N LEU A 342 1.89 -0.02 -19.37
CA LEU A 342 1.92 -0.82 -18.15
C LEU A 342 3.06 -0.29 -17.27
N ILE A 343 2.74 0.07 -16.04
CA ILE A 343 3.68 0.56 -15.02
C ILE A 343 3.67 -0.45 -13.88
N LEU A 344 4.83 -1.02 -13.56
CA LEU A 344 5.04 -1.83 -12.35
C LEU A 344 5.95 -1.07 -11.40
N THR A 345 5.55 -1.01 -10.14
CA THR A 345 6.27 -0.26 -9.12
C THR A 345 5.98 -0.79 -7.72
N ALA A 346 6.51 -0.14 -6.69
CA ALA A 346 6.16 -0.34 -5.29
C ALA A 346 5.80 1.04 -4.68
N ASP A 347 5.43 1.09 -3.41
CA ASP A 347 5.11 2.31 -2.68
C ASP A 347 6.04 2.58 -1.49
N HIS A 348 6.83 1.59 -1.08
CA HIS A 348 7.93 1.67 -0.11
C HIS A 348 8.71 0.34 -0.12
N GLY A 349 9.64 0.15 0.83
CA GLY A 349 10.22 -1.15 1.18
C GLY A 349 9.52 -1.79 2.39
N CYS A 350 9.66 -3.10 2.54
CA CYS A 350 9.38 -3.81 3.79
C CYS A 350 10.26 -5.07 3.84
N ASP A 351 11.55 -4.84 4.04
CA ASP A 351 12.56 -5.89 3.92
C ASP A 351 12.29 -7.03 4.92
N PRO A 352 12.02 -8.26 4.44
CA PRO A 352 11.63 -9.37 5.30
C PRO A 352 12.79 -9.92 6.15
N SER A 353 14.02 -9.44 5.95
CA SER A 353 15.17 -9.72 6.83
C SER A 353 15.39 -8.65 7.90
N TRP A 354 14.67 -7.51 7.81
CA TRP A 354 14.88 -6.37 8.68
C TRP A 354 14.41 -6.64 10.11
N THR A 355 14.97 -5.89 11.06
CA THR A 355 14.52 -5.95 12.45
C THR A 355 13.13 -5.35 12.64
N GLY A 356 12.47 -5.69 13.74
CA GLY A 356 11.10 -5.24 14.01
C GLY A 356 10.11 -5.75 12.97
N THR A 357 9.01 -5.02 12.78
CA THR A 357 7.92 -5.38 11.87
C THR A 357 7.42 -4.18 11.06
N ASP A 358 8.16 -3.07 11.01
CA ASP A 358 7.77 -1.86 10.28
C ASP A 358 8.29 -1.90 8.83
N HIS A 359 7.79 -0.99 7.99
CA HIS A 359 8.29 -0.74 6.64
C HIS A 359 9.75 -0.29 6.66
N THR A 360 10.40 -0.32 5.49
CA THR A 360 11.77 0.17 5.28
C THR A 360 11.79 1.30 4.25
N ARG A 361 12.55 2.36 4.56
CA ARG A 361 12.74 3.50 3.66
C ARG A 361 13.70 3.14 2.51
N GLU A 362 13.13 2.78 1.37
CA GLU A 362 13.85 2.28 0.20
C GLU A 362 13.41 2.96 -1.11
N HIS A 363 14.28 2.96 -2.11
CA HIS A 363 13.89 3.27 -3.47
C HIS A 363 12.85 2.25 -3.96
N ILE A 364 11.89 2.69 -4.76
CA ILE A 364 10.96 1.80 -5.48
C ILE A 364 11.44 1.58 -6.92
N PRO A 365 11.23 0.39 -7.51
CA PRO A 365 11.45 0.20 -8.93
C PRO A 365 10.36 0.93 -9.71
N VAL A 366 10.69 1.54 -10.85
CA VAL A 366 9.69 2.05 -11.80
C VAL A 366 9.94 1.42 -13.14
N LEU A 367 9.12 0.44 -13.52
CA LEU A 367 9.24 -0.32 -14.76
C LEU A 367 8.07 0.02 -15.67
N ILE A 368 8.35 0.56 -16.84
CA ILE A 368 7.33 0.99 -17.80
C ILE A 368 7.45 0.19 -19.09
N TYR A 369 6.35 -0.41 -19.52
CA TYR A 369 6.26 -1.22 -20.71
C TYR A 369 5.11 -0.76 -21.60
N GLY A 370 5.34 -0.78 -22.91
CA GLY A 370 4.31 -0.49 -23.90
C GLY A 370 4.91 -0.42 -25.30
N PRO A 371 4.13 -0.64 -26.37
CA PRO A 371 4.67 -0.67 -27.74
C PRO A 371 5.35 0.62 -28.19
N LYS A 372 4.98 1.76 -27.58
CA LYS A 372 5.57 3.09 -27.85
C LYS A 372 6.58 3.54 -26.79
N VAL A 373 6.80 2.73 -25.75
CA VAL A 373 7.79 3.01 -24.70
C VAL A 373 9.16 2.58 -25.21
N LYS A 374 10.13 3.49 -25.22
CA LYS A 374 11.49 3.17 -25.61
C LYS A 374 12.21 2.45 -24.46
N PRO A 375 12.73 1.22 -24.66
CA PRO A 375 13.46 0.52 -23.61
C PRO A 375 14.75 1.25 -23.21
N GLY A 376 15.13 1.13 -21.93
CA GLY A 376 16.36 1.69 -21.39
C GLY A 376 16.19 2.42 -20.05
N SER A 377 17.29 2.96 -19.54
CA SER A 377 17.28 3.66 -18.25
C SER A 377 16.62 5.03 -18.34
N LEU A 378 15.76 5.31 -17.36
CA LEU A 378 15.18 6.61 -17.03
C LEU A 378 15.91 7.30 -15.86
N GLY A 379 16.96 6.66 -15.36
CA GLY A 379 17.83 7.13 -14.27
C GLY A 379 17.19 7.13 -12.89
N HIS A 380 17.86 7.80 -11.97
CA HIS A 380 17.33 8.13 -10.65
C HIS A 380 16.15 9.11 -10.77
N ARG A 381 15.07 8.87 -10.02
CA ARG A 381 13.91 9.76 -9.93
C ARG A 381 13.85 10.33 -8.51
N GLU A 382 13.82 11.65 -8.41
CA GLU A 382 13.83 12.36 -7.11
C GLU A 382 12.49 12.29 -6.35
N THR A 383 11.46 11.70 -6.96
CA THR A 383 10.10 11.58 -6.39
C THR A 383 9.31 10.48 -7.11
N PHE A 384 8.39 9.81 -6.41
CA PHE A 384 7.43 8.89 -7.04
C PHE A 384 6.43 9.66 -7.92
N ALA A 385 6.26 10.97 -7.69
CA ALA A 385 5.35 11.85 -8.43
C ALA A 385 5.67 11.96 -9.92
N ASP A 386 6.86 11.54 -10.33
CA ASP A 386 7.21 11.39 -11.74
C ASP A 386 6.27 10.42 -12.48
N ILE A 387 5.74 9.40 -11.79
CA ILE A 387 4.72 8.49 -12.34
C ILE A 387 3.43 9.27 -12.63
N GLY A 388 2.92 10.01 -11.64
CA GLY A 388 1.74 10.85 -11.76
C GLY A 388 1.87 11.91 -12.87
N GLN A 389 3.01 12.59 -12.95
CA GLN A 389 3.27 13.58 -14.00
C GLN A 389 3.40 12.94 -15.40
N THR A 390 3.98 11.75 -15.49
CA THR A 390 4.02 10.97 -16.74
C THR A 390 2.60 10.61 -17.20
N LEU A 391 1.75 10.14 -16.29
CA LEU A 391 0.34 9.83 -16.57
C LEU A 391 -0.46 11.08 -16.96
N ALA A 392 -0.25 12.21 -16.28
CA ALA A 392 -0.88 13.48 -16.61
C ALA A 392 -0.55 13.92 -18.04
N THR A 393 0.72 13.80 -18.43
CA THR A 393 1.19 14.09 -19.79
C THR A 393 0.60 13.10 -20.80
N TYR A 394 0.60 11.81 -20.48
CA TYR A 394 0.07 10.75 -21.33
C TYR A 394 -1.41 10.92 -21.66
N PHE A 395 -2.25 11.26 -20.67
CA PHE A 395 -3.69 11.55 -20.85
C PHE A 395 -3.99 13.00 -21.25
N GLY A 396 -2.98 13.89 -21.20
CA GLY A 396 -3.09 15.29 -21.54
C GLY A 396 -3.91 16.13 -20.55
N THR A 397 -3.94 15.74 -19.26
CA THR A 397 -4.54 16.54 -18.18
C THR A 397 -3.68 17.76 -17.87
N SER A 398 -4.16 18.63 -16.98
CA SER A 398 -3.33 19.66 -16.36
C SER A 398 -2.09 19.03 -15.69
N PRO A 399 -0.92 19.71 -15.72
CA PRO A 399 0.28 19.24 -15.04
C PRO A 399 0.05 19.02 -13.55
N MET A 400 0.75 18.04 -12.97
CA MET A 400 0.86 17.89 -11.52
C MET A 400 1.79 18.98 -10.96
N ASP A 401 1.60 19.31 -9.68
CA ASP A 401 2.47 20.29 -9.01
C ASP A 401 3.87 19.71 -8.71
N TYR A 402 3.96 18.38 -8.64
CA TYR A 402 5.19 17.63 -8.39
C TYR A 402 5.46 16.62 -9.51
N GLY A 403 6.74 16.27 -9.64
CA GLY A 403 7.22 15.31 -10.61
C GLY A 403 7.52 15.91 -11.99
N LYS A 404 8.14 15.08 -12.84
CA LYS A 404 8.57 15.35 -14.20
C LYS A 404 8.19 14.16 -15.07
N ASN A 405 7.70 14.44 -16.27
CA ASN A 405 7.44 13.38 -17.25
C ASN A 405 8.74 12.61 -17.56
N MET A 406 8.67 11.29 -17.57
CA MET A 406 9.80 10.40 -17.82
C MET A 406 9.83 9.83 -19.25
N LEU A 407 8.71 9.88 -19.98
CA LEU A 407 8.55 9.30 -21.32
C LEU A 407 8.64 10.30 -22.47
#